data_AF-A0A814ZM29-F1
#
_entry.id   AF-A0A814ZM29-F1
#
_cell.length_a   1.000
_cell.length_b   1.000
_cell.length_c   1.000
_cell.angle_alpha   90.00
_cell.angle_beta   90.00
_cell.angle_gamma   90.00
#
_symmetry.space_group_name_H-M   'P 1'
#
loop_
_entity.id
_entity.type
_entity.pdbx_description
1 polymer ?
#
loop_
_entity_poly.entity_id
_entity_poly.type
_entity_poly.pdbx_seq_one_letter_code
_entity_poly.pdbx_strand_id
1 'polypeptide(L)'
;MHQMDFFQNSVYYTVSAIAHRSLCKDCLMNKLLFFIISVLYICIVPFTFCLPYDVETKFQYALKSIGRDWLDYDQCDRRCKWVYGNSLTITGTRLHIHECECYNKLQLIGIIKRDNDYDPPVMPKTACCGADGINYPTQEAACTNGTYALHGGYCGACSSHEDINIFNITRNNMTSISTKCAVKYVLFGKNSATKCMTNTAALSVECTECWVENMGCDAAQCLTLCAIDRILHVNNTKPDGSLNDCLACDEGYCGKPFIVCAGANRRRSGITSDIDRPQDTIWKRYAC
;
A
#
# COMPACT_ATOMS: atom_id res chain seq x y z
N MET A 1 33.09 -70.44 -17.38
CA MET A 1 33.96 -70.07 -18.53
C MET A 1 33.07 -70.04 -19.76
N HIS A 2 33.16 -68.96 -20.55
CA HIS A 2 32.39 -68.60 -21.75
C HIS A 2 31.07 -67.83 -21.60
N GLN A 3 31.09 -66.71 -22.34
CA GLN A 3 30.09 -65.69 -22.64
C GLN A 3 29.04 -66.16 -23.67
N MET A 4 28.06 -65.26 -23.90
CA MET A 4 27.23 -64.95 -25.09
C MET A 4 25.75 -64.98 -24.72
N ASP A 5 24.84 -64.15 -25.20
CA ASP A 5 24.81 -62.88 -25.93
C ASP A 5 23.34 -62.43 -25.84
N PHE A 6 23.03 -61.14 -25.77
CA PHE A 6 21.69 -60.66 -26.13
C PHE A 6 21.78 -59.32 -26.87
N PHE A 7 21.49 -59.39 -28.17
CA PHE A 7 21.22 -58.27 -29.07
C PHE A 7 19.94 -57.55 -28.65
N GLN A 8 19.96 -56.21 -28.61
CA GLN A 8 18.79 -55.41 -29.00
C GLN A 8 19.22 -54.13 -29.72
N ASN A 9 18.45 -53.86 -30.78
CA ASN A 9 18.73 -52.96 -31.88
C ASN A 9 18.58 -51.49 -31.54
N SER A 10 19.43 -50.71 -32.19
CA SER A 10 19.41 -49.28 -32.39
C SER A 10 18.33 -48.85 -33.40
N VAL A 11 17.62 -47.76 -33.11
CA VAL A 11 17.00 -46.88 -34.11
C VAL A 11 17.33 -45.44 -33.76
N TYR A 12 18.12 -44.82 -34.64
CA TYR A 12 18.48 -43.42 -34.63
C TYR A 12 17.33 -42.58 -35.22
N TYR A 13 16.96 -41.49 -34.55
CA TYR A 13 16.37 -40.33 -35.21
C TYR A 13 17.12 -39.07 -34.76
N THR A 14 17.81 -38.46 -35.71
CA THR A 14 18.43 -37.14 -35.63
C THR A 14 17.38 -36.08 -35.93
N VAL A 15 17.23 -35.08 -35.06
CA VAL A 15 16.65 -33.79 -35.42
C VAL A 15 17.54 -32.69 -34.87
N SER A 16 18.17 -31.96 -35.79
CA SER A 16 18.94 -30.75 -35.55
C SER A 16 18.08 -29.66 -34.92
N ALA A 17 18.57 -29.04 -33.84
CA ALA A 17 18.03 -27.78 -33.32
C ALA A 17 19.13 -26.72 -33.35
N ILE A 18 18.98 -25.75 -34.25
CA ILE A 18 19.73 -24.48 -34.22
C ILE A 18 18.73 -23.32 -34.34
N ALA A 19 18.96 -22.34 -33.47
CA ALA A 19 18.64 -20.92 -33.53
C ALA A 19 17.32 -20.37 -32.93
N HIS A 20 17.54 -19.64 -31.83
CA HIS A 20 17.06 -18.29 -31.52
C HIS A 20 15.55 -17.99 -31.56
N ARG A 21 15.00 -17.62 -30.39
CA ARG A 21 14.38 -16.30 -30.17
C ARG A 21 14.07 -16.01 -28.70
N SER A 22 14.36 -14.77 -28.34
CA SER A 22 14.01 -14.00 -27.14
C SER A 22 12.72 -14.43 -26.41
N LEU A 23 12.86 -14.77 -25.13
CA LEU A 23 11.75 -14.93 -24.19
C LEU A 23 11.23 -13.57 -23.72
N CYS A 24 10.04 -13.22 -24.18
CA CYS A 24 9.26 -12.07 -23.76
C CYS A 24 8.61 -12.35 -22.39
N LYS A 25 8.83 -11.48 -21.40
CA LYS A 25 8.29 -11.58 -20.03
C LYS A 25 6.77 -11.42 -19.96
N ASP A 26 6.11 -11.01 -21.04
CA ASP A 26 4.66 -10.72 -21.07
C ASP A 26 3.78 -11.98 -21.20
N CYS A 27 4.36 -13.13 -21.55
CA CYS A 27 3.60 -14.38 -21.70
C CYS A 27 3.27 -15.08 -20.37
N LEU A 28 4.02 -14.82 -19.29
CA LEU A 28 3.81 -15.52 -18.02
C LEU A 28 2.62 -14.95 -17.22
N MET A 29 2.41 -13.63 -17.30
CA MET A 29 1.27 -12.95 -16.67
C MET A 29 -0.05 -13.33 -17.33
N ASN A 30 -0.07 -13.53 -18.65
CA ASN A 30 -1.28 -13.91 -19.37
C ASN A 30 -1.73 -15.35 -19.07
N LYS A 31 -0.82 -16.27 -18.77
CA LYS A 31 -1.18 -17.65 -18.40
C LYS A 31 -1.77 -17.77 -17.00
N LEU A 32 -1.29 -16.96 -16.05
CA LEU A 32 -1.87 -16.93 -14.70
C LEU A 32 -3.26 -16.28 -14.70
N LEU A 33 -3.45 -15.23 -15.52
CA LEU A 33 -4.75 -14.59 -15.72
C LEU A 33 -5.74 -15.53 -16.45
N PHE A 34 -5.28 -16.27 -17.47
CA PHE A 34 -6.11 -17.29 -18.12
C PHE A 34 -6.49 -18.44 -17.19
N PHE A 35 -5.59 -18.88 -16.29
CA PHE A 35 -5.89 -19.95 -15.34
C PHE A 35 -6.90 -19.51 -14.27
N ILE A 36 -6.80 -18.27 -13.79
CA ILE A 36 -7.77 -17.71 -12.83
C ILE A 36 -9.13 -17.47 -13.52
N ILE A 37 -9.15 -16.96 -14.75
CA ILE A 37 -10.38 -16.75 -15.52
C ILE A 37 -11.03 -18.08 -15.89
N SER A 38 -10.27 -19.11 -16.28
CA SER A 38 -10.85 -20.42 -16.65
C SER A 38 -11.33 -21.23 -15.46
N VAL A 39 -10.71 -21.14 -14.29
CA VAL A 39 -11.25 -21.74 -13.05
C VAL A 39 -12.52 -21.01 -12.59
N LEU A 40 -12.67 -19.72 -12.87
CA LEU A 40 -13.89 -18.96 -12.61
C LEU A 40 -14.98 -19.19 -13.68
N TYR A 41 -14.62 -19.43 -14.95
CA TYR A 41 -15.57 -19.64 -16.06
C TYR A 41 -16.12 -21.07 -16.15
N ILE A 42 -15.38 -22.09 -15.72
CA ILE A 42 -15.82 -23.49 -15.83
C ILE A 42 -17.00 -23.81 -14.88
N CYS A 43 -17.28 -22.97 -13.88
CA CYS A 43 -18.43 -23.15 -12.98
C CYS A 43 -19.71 -22.39 -13.40
N ILE A 44 -19.71 -21.62 -14.50
CA ILE A 44 -20.85 -20.77 -14.87
C ILE A 44 -21.28 -21.01 -16.33
N VAL A 45 -21.96 -22.15 -16.51
CA VAL A 45 -23.17 -22.43 -17.32
C VAL A 45 -23.12 -22.35 -18.86
N PRO A 46 -23.84 -23.25 -19.57
CA PRO A 46 -24.56 -22.91 -20.77
C PRO A 46 -26.07 -22.83 -20.44
N PHE A 47 -26.51 -21.73 -19.84
CA PHE A 47 -27.91 -21.33 -19.90
C PHE A 47 -27.94 -19.84 -20.24
N THR A 48 -28.14 -19.59 -21.53
CA THR A 48 -28.63 -18.35 -22.10
C THR A 48 -29.88 -17.90 -21.38
N PHE A 49 -29.74 -16.98 -20.43
CA PHE A 49 -30.78 -16.07 -20.01
C PHE A 49 -30.16 -14.71 -19.70
N CYS A 50 -30.79 -13.65 -20.22
CA CYS A 50 -30.43 -12.26 -20.03
C CYS A 50 -30.10 -11.96 -18.56
N LEU A 51 -28.85 -11.59 -18.27
CA LEU A 51 -28.51 -11.08 -16.95
C LEU A 51 -28.75 -9.57 -16.92
N PRO A 52 -29.56 -9.07 -15.96
CA PRO A 52 -29.67 -7.65 -15.72
C PRO A 52 -28.40 -7.15 -15.04
N TYR A 53 -28.27 -5.83 -15.09
CA TYR A 53 -27.33 -4.89 -14.48
C TYR A 53 -26.97 -5.15 -12.99
N ASP A 54 -26.44 -6.32 -12.63
CA ASP A 54 -26.18 -6.70 -11.23
C ASP A 54 -24.99 -7.67 -11.05
N VAL A 55 -23.97 -7.54 -11.90
CA VAL A 55 -22.71 -8.33 -11.76
C VAL A 55 -21.83 -7.72 -10.66
N GLU A 56 -21.87 -6.40 -10.49
CA GLU A 56 -21.07 -5.67 -9.51
C GLU A 56 -21.48 -5.99 -8.08
N THR A 57 -22.78 -5.97 -7.77
CA THR A 57 -23.28 -6.27 -6.42
C THR A 57 -23.03 -7.71 -6.01
N LYS A 58 -23.14 -8.66 -6.96
CA LYS A 58 -22.90 -10.08 -6.70
C LYS A 58 -21.42 -10.42 -6.56
N PHE A 59 -20.53 -9.74 -7.28
CA PHE A 59 -19.08 -9.86 -7.09
C PHE A 59 -18.65 -9.30 -5.72
N GLN A 60 -19.20 -8.15 -5.33
CA GLN A 60 -19.00 -7.56 -4.00
C GLN A 60 -19.56 -8.46 -2.88
N TYR A 61 -20.70 -9.13 -3.10
CA TYR A 61 -21.28 -10.06 -2.14
C TYR A 61 -20.49 -11.37 -2.03
N ALA A 62 -19.98 -11.91 -3.15
CA ALA A 62 -19.17 -13.12 -3.17
C ALA A 62 -17.82 -12.91 -2.46
N LEU A 63 -17.16 -11.77 -2.66
CA LEU A 63 -15.95 -11.40 -1.91
C LEU A 63 -16.24 -11.16 -0.42
N LYS A 64 -17.45 -10.70 -0.10
CA LYS A 64 -17.92 -10.48 1.27
C LYS A 64 -18.23 -11.79 2.01
N SER A 65 -18.56 -12.88 1.30
CA SER A 65 -18.85 -14.20 1.87
C SER A 65 -17.65 -15.15 1.99
N ILE A 66 -16.57 -14.92 1.22
CA ILE A 66 -15.34 -15.72 1.31
C ILE A 66 -14.42 -15.09 2.36
N GLY A 67 -14.72 -15.33 3.65
CA GLY A 67 -13.77 -15.23 4.77
C GLY A 67 -13.17 -13.85 5.08
N ARG A 68 -13.98 -12.90 5.58
CA ARG A 68 -13.50 -11.57 6.04
C ARG A 68 -12.97 -11.51 7.47
N ASP A 69 -12.89 -12.62 8.19
CA ASP A 69 -12.37 -12.64 9.57
C ASP A 69 -10.84 -12.85 9.67
N TRP A 70 -10.15 -13.19 8.57
CA TRP A 70 -8.73 -13.62 8.61
C TRP A 70 -7.69 -12.60 8.11
N LEU A 71 -8.12 -11.44 7.64
CA LEU A 71 -7.21 -10.41 7.13
C LEU A 71 -7.38 -9.14 7.94
N ASP A 72 -7.09 -9.23 9.25
CA ASP A 72 -6.75 -8.03 10.02
C ASP A 72 -5.36 -7.61 9.55
N TYR A 73 -5.34 -6.78 8.51
CA TYR A 73 -4.17 -6.19 7.90
C TYR A 73 -3.50 -5.18 8.85
N ASP A 74 -3.21 -5.61 10.08
CA ASP A 74 -2.68 -4.84 11.21
C ASP A 74 -3.50 -3.59 11.58
N GLN A 75 -4.82 -3.63 11.40
CA GLN A 75 -5.67 -2.48 11.71
C GLN A 75 -5.76 -2.23 13.22
N CYS A 76 -5.75 -3.30 14.02
CA CYS A 76 -5.74 -3.18 15.47
C CYS A 76 -4.46 -2.54 16.00
N ASP A 77 -3.29 -3.01 15.54
CA ASP A 77 -1.98 -2.46 15.89
C ASP A 77 -1.90 -0.94 15.67
N ARG A 78 -2.24 -0.53 14.45
CA ARG A 78 -2.29 0.88 14.04
C ARG A 78 -3.16 1.74 14.96
N ARG A 79 -4.37 1.29 15.29
CA ARG A 79 -5.27 2.07 16.16
C ARG A 79 -4.76 2.12 17.60
N CYS A 80 -4.12 1.06 18.08
CA CYS A 80 -3.49 1.04 19.40
C CYS A 80 -2.36 2.08 19.48
N LYS A 81 -1.52 2.17 18.45
CA LYS A 81 -0.48 3.21 18.33
C LYS A 81 -1.10 4.63 18.33
N TRP A 82 -2.25 4.85 17.72
CA TRP A 82 -2.85 6.20 17.76
C TRP A 82 -3.36 6.60 19.14
N VAL A 83 -4.10 5.70 19.79
CA VAL A 83 -4.77 6.02 21.06
C VAL A 83 -3.75 6.13 22.20
N TYR A 84 -2.74 5.27 22.20
CA TYR A 84 -1.80 5.16 23.31
C TYR A 84 -0.38 5.68 23.00
N GLY A 85 -0.12 6.14 21.77
CA GLY A 85 1.12 6.80 21.37
C GLY A 85 1.84 6.11 20.21
N ASN A 86 2.59 6.86 19.40
CA ASN A 86 3.20 6.38 18.16
C ASN A 86 4.46 5.50 18.38
N SER A 87 4.48 4.68 19.44
CA SER A 87 5.59 3.78 19.77
C SER A 87 5.46 2.47 19.01
N LEU A 88 6.56 2.02 18.40
CA LEU A 88 6.68 0.71 17.75
C LEU A 88 6.52 -0.47 18.72
N THR A 89 6.61 -0.24 20.03
CA THR A 89 6.39 -1.27 21.05
C THR A 89 4.92 -1.50 21.35
N ILE A 90 4.03 -0.65 20.83
CA ILE A 90 2.60 -0.81 20.99
C ILE A 90 2.10 -1.74 19.90
N THR A 91 1.45 -2.82 20.31
CA THR A 91 0.82 -3.81 19.43
C THR A 91 -0.67 -3.89 19.70
N GLY A 92 -1.43 -4.42 18.73
CA GLY A 92 -2.87 -4.61 18.85
C GLY A 92 -3.30 -6.01 18.45
N THR A 93 -3.98 -6.71 19.34
CA THR A 93 -4.61 -8.00 19.08
C THR A 93 -6.11 -7.83 18.96
N ARG A 94 -6.71 -8.37 17.91
CA ARG A 94 -8.16 -8.34 17.75
C ARG A 94 -8.83 -9.27 18.76
N LEU A 95 -9.76 -8.73 19.54
CA LEU A 95 -10.61 -9.49 20.45
C LEU A 95 -11.91 -9.92 19.75
N HIS A 96 -12.58 -8.95 19.10
CA HIS A 96 -13.83 -9.14 18.37
C HIS A 96 -13.86 -8.32 17.08
N ILE A 97 -14.94 -8.43 16.29
CA ILE A 97 -15.05 -7.76 14.98
C ILE A 97 -14.77 -6.24 15.02
N HIS A 98 -15.01 -5.63 16.19
CA HIS A 98 -14.83 -4.21 16.44
C HIS A 98 -14.07 -3.94 17.74
N GLU A 99 -13.22 -4.84 18.24
CA GLU A 99 -12.46 -4.59 19.47
C GLU A 99 -11.02 -5.05 19.34
N CYS A 100 -10.10 -4.21 19.78
CA CYS A 100 -8.67 -4.50 19.80
C CYS A 100 -8.12 -4.32 21.21
N GLU A 101 -7.46 -5.34 21.72
CA GLU A 101 -6.61 -5.28 22.90
C GLU A 101 -5.26 -4.66 22.50
N CYS A 102 -4.90 -3.56 23.15
CA CYS A 102 -3.66 -2.85 22.91
C CYS A 102 -2.65 -3.20 23.98
N TYR A 103 -1.43 -3.49 23.58
CA TYR A 103 -0.35 -3.86 24.49
C TYR A 103 0.83 -2.92 24.28
N ASN A 104 1.50 -2.52 25.37
CA ASN A 104 2.85 -2.00 25.30
C ASN A 104 3.80 -3.10 25.75
N LYS A 105 4.58 -3.64 24.81
CA LYS A 105 5.34 -4.89 24.99
C LYS A 105 4.41 -6.06 25.31
N LEU A 106 4.27 -6.42 26.59
CA LEU A 106 3.40 -7.51 27.06
C LEU A 106 2.29 -7.01 27.99
N GLN A 107 2.28 -5.72 28.32
CA GLN A 107 1.30 -5.14 29.23
C GLN A 107 0.10 -4.65 28.44
N LEU A 108 -1.11 -5.17 28.74
CA LEU A 108 -2.36 -4.62 28.23
C LEU A 108 -2.50 -3.18 28.74
N ILE A 109 -2.54 -2.22 27.81
CA ILE A 109 -2.71 -0.79 28.10
C ILE A 109 -4.16 -0.33 27.89
N GLY A 110 -4.96 -1.11 27.17
CA GLY A 110 -6.41 -0.94 27.14
C GLY A 110 -7.06 -1.63 25.94
N ILE A 111 -8.37 -1.46 25.83
CA ILE A 111 -9.18 -2.01 24.75
C ILE A 111 -9.80 -0.85 23.98
N ILE A 112 -9.64 -0.86 22.67
CA ILE A 112 -10.24 0.14 21.79
C ILE A 112 -11.39 -0.50 21.01
N LYS A 113 -12.52 0.20 20.93
CA LYS A 113 -13.59 -0.18 20.03
C LYS A 113 -13.29 0.37 18.65
N ARG A 114 -13.59 -0.41 17.62
CA ARG A 114 -13.46 -0.03 16.22
C ARG A 114 -14.54 1.00 15.92
N ASP A 115 -14.25 2.25 16.26
CA ASP A 115 -15.03 3.35 15.75
C ASP A 115 -14.69 3.52 14.27
N ASN A 116 -15.66 3.29 13.39
CA ASN A 116 -15.47 3.54 11.95
C ASN A 116 -15.43 5.05 11.68
N ASP A 117 -15.81 5.88 12.65
CA ASP A 117 -15.88 7.34 12.57
C ASP A 117 -14.74 8.03 13.32
N TYR A 118 -13.71 7.27 13.77
CA TYR A 118 -12.52 7.89 14.35
C TYR A 118 -11.79 8.73 13.31
N ASP A 119 -12.06 10.02 13.32
CA ASP A 119 -11.28 11.02 12.61
C ASP A 119 -10.02 11.31 13.44
N PRO A 120 -8.81 10.96 12.97
CA PRO A 120 -7.61 11.38 13.66
C PRO A 120 -7.62 12.91 13.83
N PRO A 121 -7.03 13.42 14.93
CA PRO A 121 -7.09 14.84 15.23
C PRO A 121 -6.68 15.69 14.03
N VAL A 122 -7.55 16.64 13.67
CA VAL A 122 -7.29 17.59 12.59
C VAL A 122 -6.06 18.40 12.98
N MET A 123 -4.95 18.17 12.27
CA MET A 123 -3.72 18.90 12.55
C MET A 123 -3.91 20.39 12.27
N PRO A 124 -3.39 21.29 13.14
CA PRO A 124 -3.44 22.71 12.89
C PRO A 124 -2.78 23.03 11.54
N LYS A 125 -3.47 23.79 10.68
CA LYS A 125 -2.95 24.15 9.35
C LYS A 125 -1.62 24.92 9.41
N THR A 126 -1.35 25.59 10.52
CA THR A 126 -0.14 26.38 10.73
C THR A 126 1.01 25.56 11.29
N ALA A 127 0.74 24.42 11.95
CA ALA A 127 1.79 23.63 12.60
C ALA A 127 2.77 23.06 11.58
N CYS A 128 4.02 22.88 12.01
CA CYS A 128 5.07 22.30 11.18
C CYS A 128 6.05 21.46 12.02
N CYS A 129 6.74 20.55 11.34
CA CYS A 129 7.89 19.86 11.88
C CYS A 129 9.14 20.66 11.50
N GLY A 130 9.96 21.03 12.47
CA GLY A 130 11.24 21.67 12.25
C GLY A 130 12.28 20.70 11.70
N ALA A 131 13.33 21.22 11.07
CA ALA A 131 14.48 20.45 10.61
C ALA A 131 15.26 19.78 11.76
N ASP A 132 15.02 20.19 12.99
CA ASP A 132 15.53 19.59 14.22
C ASP A 132 14.65 18.42 14.75
N GLY A 133 13.57 18.08 14.03
CA GLY A 133 12.62 17.04 14.45
C GLY A 133 11.67 17.47 15.56
N ILE A 134 11.55 18.78 15.84
CA ILE A 134 10.66 19.32 16.87
C ILE A 134 9.37 19.87 16.24
N ASN A 135 8.25 19.67 16.93
CA ASN A 135 6.95 20.22 16.54
C ASN A 135 6.86 21.70 16.91
N TYR A 136 6.49 22.54 15.94
CA TYR A 136 6.25 23.97 16.15
C TYR A 136 4.80 24.34 15.78
N PRO A 137 4.20 25.32 16.49
CA PRO A 137 2.84 25.78 16.19
C PRO A 137 2.74 26.54 14.87
N THR A 138 3.84 27.16 14.42
CA THR A 138 3.98 27.89 13.15
C THR A 138 5.39 27.78 12.58
N GLN A 139 5.56 28.11 11.28
CA GLN A 139 6.88 28.16 10.64
C GLN A 139 7.77 29.24 11.25
N GLU A 140 7.19 30.38 11.64
CA GLU A 140 7.88 31.50 12.28
C GLU A 140 8.43 31.12 13.66
N ALA A 141 7.70 30.27 14.41
CA ALA A 141 8.18 29.74 15.68
C ALA A 141 9.41 28.84 15.48
N ALA A 142 9.44 28.05 14.41
CA ALA A 142 10.63 27.27 14.04
C ALA A 142 11.81 28.19 13.68
N CYS A 143 11.59 29.23 12.87
CA CYS A 143 12.62 30.23 12.53
C CYS A 143 13.18 30.95 13.77
N THR A 144 12.30 31.36 14.68
CA THR A 144 12.68 32.04 15.93
C THR A 144 13.53 31.15 16.81
N ASN A 145 13.35 29.81 16.74
CA ASN A 145 14.14 28.85 17.48
C ASN A 145 15.45 28.44 16.76
N GLY A 146 15.84 29.16 15.69
CA GLY A 146 17.09 28.91 14.98
C GLY A 146 17.08 27.69 14.05
N THR A 147 15.90 27.16 13.71
CA THR A 147 15.72 26.09 12.73
C THR A 147 14.79 26.56 11.60
N TYR A 148 14.38 25.68 10.69
CA TYR A 148 13.38 25.97 9.67
C TYR A 148 12.32 24.87 9.60
N ALA A 149 11.13 25.21 9.10
CA ALA A 149 10.08 24.23 8.88
C ALA A 149 10.46 23.25 7.77
N LEU A 150 10.65 21.97 8.11
CA LEU A 150 10.97 20.91 7.16
C LEU A 150 9.75 20.55 6.30
N HIS A 151 8.58 20.39 6.94
CA HIS A 151 7.30 20.16 6.28
C HIS A 151 6.13 20.65 7.15
N GLY A 152 4.93 20.77 6.56
CA GLY A 152 3.71 21.11 7.28
C GLY A 152 3.14 19.96 8.10
N GLY A 153 2.43 20.28 9.18
CA GLY A 153 1.93 19.32 10.17
C GLY A 153 2.98 18.89 11.18
N TYR A 154 2.58 18.06 12.15
CA TYR A 154 3.51 17.53 13.14
C TYR A 154 4.48 16.50 12.56
N CYS A 155 5.65 16.39 13.19
CA CYS A 155 6.63 15.35 12.96
C CYS A 155 6.02 13.96 13.19
N GLY A 156 6.51 13.01 12.41
CA GLY A 156 6.20 11.58 12.45
C GLY A 156 7.37 10.78 11.88
N ALA A 157 7.14 9.52 11.58
CA ALA A 157 8.20 8.57 11.21
C ALA A 157 8.96 8.95 9.93
N CYS A 158 8.32 9.66 8.99
CA CYS A 158 8.92 10.09 7.72
C CYS A 158 9.44 11.53 7.75
N SER A 159 9.66 12.10 8.95
CA SER A 159 10.00 13.52 9.12
C SER A 159 11.51 13.79 9.21
N SER A 160 12.34 12.85 8.73
CA SER A 160 13.79 13.01 8.63
C SER A 160 14.16 13.70 7.31
N HIS A 161 15.29 14.41 7.25
CA HIS A 161 15.79 14.96 5.98
C HIS A 161 16.01 13.88 4.91
N GLU A 162 16.42 12.68 5.33
CA GLU A 162 16.64 11.54 4.44
C GLU A 162 15.33 11.10 3.77
N ASP A 163 14.27 10.88 4.54
CA ASP A 163 12.96 10.47 4.02
C ASP A 163 12.33 11.55 3.14
N ILE A 164 12.46 12.83 3.53
CA ILE A 164 12.00 13.96 2.69
C ILE A 164 12.78 14.01 1.37
N ASN A 165 14.10 13.79 1.40
CA ASN A 165 14.90 13.72 0.19
C ASN A 165 14.47 12.54 -0.71
N ILE A 166 14.17 11.39 -0.11
CA ILE A 166 13.62 10.24 -0.83
C ILE A 166 12.30 10.59 -1.51
N PHE A 167 11.37 11.25 -0.82
CA PHE A 167 10.13 11.73 -1.43
C PHE A 167 10.38 12.66 -2.63
N ASN A 168 11.44 13.46 -2.58
CA ASN A 168 11.79 14.37 -3.68
C ASN A 168 12.39 13.63 -4.88
N ILE A 169 13.35 12.71 -4.66
CA ILE A 169 13.98 11.97 -5.77
C ILE A 169 13.02 10.95 -6.40
N THR A 170 12.08 10.41 -5.62
CA THR A 170 11.06 9.45 -6.09
C THR A 170 9.75 10.15 -6.49
N ARG A 171 9.71 11.49 -6.56
CA ARG A 171 8.45 12.24 -6.76
C ARG A 171 7.65 11.81 -7.99
N ASN A 172 8.34 11.31 -9.04
CA ASN A 172 7.74 10.89 -10.30
C ASN A 172 7.42 9.39 -10.38
N ASN A 173 7.74 8.60 -9.35
CA ASN A 173 7.56 7.14 -9.40
C ASN A 173 7.18 6.49 -8.06
N MET A 174 7.11 7.24 -6.96
CA MET A 174 6.75 6.71 -5.64
C MET A 174 5.40 6.01 -5.66
N THR A 175 4.42 6.52 -6.43
CA THR A 175 3.11 5.87 -6.58
C THR A 175 3.29 4.51 -7.26
N SER A 176 4.09 4.42 -8.33
CA SER A 176 4.39 3.12 -8.94
C SER A 176 5.15 2.16 -8.01
N ILE A 177 6.08 2.68 -7.21
CA ILE A 177 6.87 1.88 -6.25
C ILE A 177 5.94 1.31 -5.18
N SER A 178 5.16 2.16 -4.50
CA SER A 178 4.24 1.75 -3.45
C SER A 178 3.18 0.80 -3.98
N THR A 179 2.62 1.03 -5.17
CA THR A 179 1.65 0.14 -5.82
C THR A 179 2.22 -1.23 -6.16
N LYS A 180 3.53 -1.35 -6.48
CA LYS A 180 4.18 -2.66 -6.66
C LYS A 180 4.31 -3.40 -5.33
N CYS A 181 4.69 -2.69 -4.28
CA CYS A 181 4.83 -3.26 -2.94
C CYS A 181 3.48 -3.60 -2.30
N ALA A 182 2.42 -2.84 -2.57
CA ALA A 182 1.06 -3.14 -2.15
C ALA A 182 0.55 -4.46 -2.76
N VAL A 183 0.90 -4.76 -4.02
CA VAL A 183 0.61 -6.09 -4.60
C VAL A 183 1.38 -7.20 -3.88
N LYS A 184 2.64 -6.95 -3.49
CA LYS A 184 3.38 -7.91 -2.66
C LYS A 184 2.74 -8.10 -1.29
N TYR A 185 2.18 -7.04 -0.72
CA TYR A 185 1.40 -7.11 0.51
C TYR A 185 0.19 -8.04 0.36
N VAL A 186 -0.63 -7.82 -0.67
CA VAL A 186 -1.83 -8.63 -0.92
C VAL A 186 -1.49 -10.11 -1.19
N LEU A 187 -0.41 -10.39 -1.93
CA LEU A 187 -0.06 -11.75 -2.33
C LEU A 187 0.77 -12.52 -1.29
N PHE A 188 1.62 -11.84 -0.53
CA PHE A 188 2.66 -12.45 0.30
C PHE A 188 2.76 -11.84 1.71
N GLY A 189 1.85 -10.93 2.06
CA GLY A 189 1.76 -10.32 3.38
C GLY A 189 2.76 -9.20 3.67
N LYS A 190 2.65 -8.65 4.88
CA LYS A 190 3.43 -7.51 5.40
C LYS A 190 4.93 -7.63 5.17
N ASN A 191 5.54 -8.74 5.57
CA ASN A 191 6.99 -8.93 5.48
C ASN A 191 7.52 -8.80 4.03
N SER A 192 6.74 -9.23 3.03
CA SER A 192 7.11 -9.08 1.62
C SER A 192 7.04 -7.63 1.18
N ALA A 193 5.99 -6.91 1.59
CA ALA A 193 5.81 -5.49 1.31
C ALA A 193 6.87 -4.62 1.99
N THR A 194 7.20 -4.89 3.25
CA THR A 194 8.27 -4.21 3.99
C THR A 194 9.59 -4.35 3.25
N LYS A 195 10.00 -5.58 2.90
CA LYS A 195 11.23 -5.81 2.10
C LYS A 195 11.18 -5.10 0.75
N CYS A 196 10.02 -5.10 0.09
CA CYS A 196 9.84 -4.39 -1.16
C CYS A 196 10.07 -2.88 -1.00
N MET A 197 9.42 -2.25 -0.02
CA MET A 197 9.54 -0.81 0.23
C MET A 197 10.96 -0.42 0.66
N THR A 198 11.54 -1.14 1.62
CA THR A 198 12.92 -0.89 2.07
C THR A 198 13.92 -0.99 0.90
N ASN A 199 13.77 -1.98 0.02
CA ASN A 199 14.72 -2.18 -1.08
C ASN A 199 14.50 -1.25 -2.29
N THR A 200 13.29 -0.70 -2.47
CA THR A 200 12.95 0.07 -3.68
C THR A 200 12.79 1.57 -3.43
N ALA A 201 12.20 1.96 -2.30
CA ALA A 201 12.07 3.35 -1.90
C ALA A 201 13.26 3.82 -1.06
N ALA A 202 13.96 2.90 -0.37
CA ALA A 202 15.06 3.19 0.54
C ALA A 202 14.71 4.12 1.73
N LEU A 203 13.43 4.18 2.11
CA LEU A 203 12.95 4.92 3.28
C LEU A 203 13.51 4.31 4.57
N SER A 204 13.55 5.12 5.64
CA SER A 204 13.80 4.65 6.99
C SER A 204 12.86 3.50 7.38
N VAL A 205 13.26 2.69 8.35
CA VAL A 205 12.48 1.52 8.78
C VAL A 205 11.12 1.97 9.32
N GLU A 206 11.14 3.03 10.12
CA GLU A 206 9.97 3.64 10.73
C GLU A 206 9.03 4.22 9.66
N CYS A 207 9.56 4.95 8.68
CA CYS A 207 8.74 5.48 7.59
C CYS A 207 8.18 4.35 6.70
N THR A 208 8.98 3.31 6.45
CA THR A 208 8.54 2.12 5.71
C THR A 208 7.36 1.44 6.39
N GLU A 209 7.36 1.35 7.72
CA GLU A 209 6.26 0.77 8.47
C GLU A 209 4.94 1.53 8.23
N CYS A 210 4.97 2.87 8.27
CA CYS A 210 3.79 3.68 7.96
C CYS A 210 3.21 3.40 6.57
N TRP A 211 4.08 3.25 5.56
CA TRP A 211 3.67 2.90 4.20
C TRP A 211 3.05 1.51 4.12
N VAL A 212 3.67 0.52 4.77
CA VAL A 212 3.19 -0.87 4.74
C VAL A 212 1.87 -1.02 5.49
N GLU A 213 1.69 -0.29 6.59
CA GLU A 213 0.39 -0.18 7.25
C GLU A 213 -0.65 0.50 6.35
N ASN A 214 -0.27 1.49 5.53
CA ASN A 214 -1.20 2.07 4.54
C ASN A 214 -1.64 1.02 3.53
N MET A 215 -0.71 0.22 3.01
CA MET A 215 -1.02 -0.88 2.09
C MET A 215 -1.96 -1.91 2.73
N GLY A 216 -1.79 -2.18 4.03
CA GLY A 216 -2.72 -3.01 4.79
C GLY A 216 -4.11 -2.43 4.86
N CYS A 217 -4.21 -1.12 5.11
CA CYS A 217 -5.49 -0.42 5.06
C CYS A 217 -6.11 -0.44 3.66
N ASP A 218 -5.34 -0.18 2.61
CA ASP A 218 -5.81 -0.22 1.23
C ASP A 218 -6.30 -1.61 0.85
N ALA A 219 -5.58 -2.65 1.27
CA ALA A 219 -5.99 -4.03 1.05
C ALA A 219 -7.30 -4.37 1.81
N ALA A 220 -7.54 -3.75 2.97
CA ALA A 220 -8.75 -3.95 3.76
C ALA A 220 -9.97 -3.20 3.18
N GLN A 221 -9.77 -1.96 2.73
CA GLN A 221 -10.87 -1.02 2.43
C GLN A 221 -11.05 -0.77 0.93
N CYS A 222 -9.95 -0.75 0.17
CA CYS A 222 -9.89 -0.22 -1.19
C CYS A 222 -9.49 -1.27 -2.24
N LEU A 223 -9.26 -2.52 -1.84
CA LEU A 223 -8.70 -3.57 -2.71
C LEU A 223 -9.45 -3.73 -4.03
N THR A 224 -10.77 -3.80 -4.00
CA THR A 224 -11.56 -4.04 -5.22
C THR A 224 -11.44 -2.89 -6.20
N LEU A 225 -11.57 -1.64 -5.73
CA LEU A 225 -11.44 -0.43 -6.57
C LEU A 225 -10.03 -0.33 -7.15
N CYS A 226 -9.01 -0.52 -6.31
CA CYS A 226 -7.61 -0.48 -6.73
C CYS A 226 -7.23 -1.61 -7.68
N ALA A 227 -7.82 -2.79 -7.56
CA ALA A 227 -7.62 -3.88 -8.51
C ALA A 227 -8.23 -3.56 -9.88
N ILE A 228 -9.45 -2.99 -9.92
CA ILE A 228 -10.11 -2.58 -11.16
C ILE A 228 -9.32 -1.49 -11.87
N ASP A 229 -9.01 -0.39 -11.18
CA ASP A 229 -8.26 0.73 -11.75
C ASP A 229 -6.90 0.28 -12.30
N ARG A 230 -6.25 -0.66 -11.62
CA ARG A 230 -4.98 -1.23 -12.08
C ARG A 230 -5.13 -2.10 -13.33
N ILE A 231 -6.16 -2.95 -13.40
CA ILE A 231 -6.43 -3.81 -14.57
C ILE A 231 -6.75 -2.94 -15.79
N LEU A 232 -7.49 -1.85 -15.58
CA LEU A 232 -7.88 -0.91 -16.62
C LEU A 232 -6.81 0.16 -16.93
N HIS A 233 -5.68 0.14 -16.22
CA HIS A 233 -4.62 1.14 -16.34
C HIS A 233 -5.13 2.60 -16.23
N VAL A 234 -6.06 2.84 -15.30
CA VAL A 234 -6.62 4.16 -15.05
C VAL A 234 -5.52 5.09 -14.52
N ASN A 235 -5.42 6.30 -15.09
CA ASN A 235 -4.48 7.32 -14.62
C ASN A 235 -4.75 7.69 -13.15
N ASN A 236 -3.74 8.20 -12.45
CA ASN A 236 -3.90 8.64 -11.04
C ASN A 236 -4.94 9.76 -10.88
N THR A 237 -5.09 10.59 -11.91
CA THR A 237 -6.01 11.72 -11.96
C THR A 237 -6.95 11.60 -13.16
N LYS A 238 -8.22 11.93 -12.92
CA LYS A 238 -9.26 12.04 -13.93
C LYS A 238 -9.10 13.34 -14.73
N PRO A 239 -9.72 13.48 -15.91
CA PRO A 239 -9.60 14.69 -16.74
C PRO A 239 -10.09 15.98 -16.07
N ASP A 240 -10.96 15.88 -15.06
CA ASP A 240 -11.44 16.99 -14.26
C ASP A 240 -10.49 17.39 -13.11
N GLY A 241 -9.34 16.72 -12.99
CA GLY A 241 -8.34 16.94 -11.94
C GLY A 241 -8.65 16.23 -10.61
N SER A 242 -9.76 15.51 -10.51
CA SER A 242 -10.05 14.66 -9.34
C SER A 242 -9.22 13.38 -9.36
N LEU A 243 -9.11 12.71 -8.22
CA LEU A 243 -8.42 11.41 -8.13
C LEU A 243 -9.21 10.30 -8.82
N ASN A 244 -8.51 9.26 -9.27
CA ASN A 244 -9.15 7.98 -9.59
C ASN A 244 -9.80 7.34 -8.35
N ASP A 245 -10.64 6.32 -8.57
CA ASP A 245 -11.49 5.76 -7.52
C ASP A 245 -10.65 5.03 -6.46
N CYS A 246 -9.54 4.38 -6.87
CA CYS A 246 -8.57 3.80 -5.96
C CYS A 246 -7.93 4.83 -5.02
N LEU A 247 -7.35 5.90 -5.56
CA LEU A 247 -6.66 6.92 -4.77
C LEU A 247 -7.64 7.76 -3.95
N ALA A 248 -8.87 7.97 -4.44
CA ALA A 248 -9.92 8.62 -3.66
C ALA A 248 -10.32 7.77 -2.44
N CYS A 249 -10.39 6.44 -2.60
CA CYS A 249 -10.61 5.52 -1.50
C CYS A 249 -9.45 5.54 -0.49
N ASP A 250 -8.20 5.45 -0.96
CA ASP A 250 -7.00 5.57 -0.11
C ASP A 250 -7.04 6.88 0.68
N GLU A 251 -7.19 8.04 0.04
CA GLU A 251 -7.23 9.32 0.76
C GLU A 251 -8.40 9.43 1.75
N GLY A 252 -9.55 8.83 1.43
CA GLY A 252 -10.74 8.86 2.28
C GLY A 252 -10.61 8.01 3.55
N TYR A 253 -10.04 6.80 3.43
CA TYR A 253 -10.01 5.81 4.51
C TYR A 253 -8.63 5.63 5.15
N CYS A 254 -7.57 5.67 4.35
CA CYS A 254 -6.22 5.25 4.74
C CYS A 254 -5.23 6.41 4.81
N GLY A 255 -5.47 7.49 4.07
CA GLY A 255 -4.58 8.66 4.01
C GLY A 255 -4.47 9.42 5.33
N LYS A 256 -5.59 9.65 6.03
CA LYS A 256 -5.58 10.30 7.35
C LYS A 256 -4.72 9.52 8.38
N PRO A 257 -4.98 8.21 8.61
CA PRO A 257 -4.11 7.28 9.31
C PRO A 257 -2.62 7.39 8.97
N PHE A 258 -2.31 7.28 7.67
CA PHE A 258 -0.95 7.30 7.17
C PHE A 258 -0.24 8.61 7.52
N ILE A 259 -0.94 9.74 7.39
CA ILE A 259 -0.37 11.05 7.65
C ILE A 259 -0.07 11.30 9.13
N VAL A 260 -0.84 10.72 10.05
CA VAL A 260 -0.51 10.76 11.48
C VAL A 260 0.78 9.98 11.76
N CYS A 261 0.92 8.78 11.18
CA CYS A 261 2.12 7.95 11.36
C CYS A 261 3.35 8.60 10.73
N ALA A 262 3.24 8.97 9.45
CA ALA A 262 4.35 9.47 8.64
C ALA A 262 4.77 10.89 9.04
N GLY A 263 3.83 11.74 9.46
CA GLY A 263 4.04 13.18 9.68
C GLY A 263 4.19 13.97 8.37
N ALA A 264 5.01 13.43 7.45
CA ALA A 264 5.29 13.98 6.14
C ALA A 264 4.77 13.10 5.00
N ASN A 265 4.40 13.76 3.91
CA ASN A 265 4.26 13.17 2.59
C ASN A 265 4.67 14.23 1.55
N ARG A 266 4.72 13.85 0.27
CA ARG A 266 5.07 14.76 -0.83
C ARG A 266 4.33 16.11 -0.75
N ARG A 267 3.00 16.09 -0.53
CA ARG A 267 2.15 17.28 -0.40
C ARG A 267 2.55 18.18 0.77
N ARG A 268 2.80 17.60 1.95
CA ARG A 268 3.21 18.33 3.17
C ARG A 268 4.63 18.87 3.12
N SER A 269 5.47 18.25 2.30
CA SER A 269 6.86 18.66 2.08
C SER A 269 7.02 19.67 0.95
N GLY A 270 5.91 20.11 0.33
CA GLY A 270 5.95 21.06 -0.79
C GLY A 270 6.45 20.45 -2.10
N ILE A 271 6.37 19.14 -2.25
CA ILE A 271 6.87 18.39 -3.41
C ILE A 271 5.71 18.12 -4.37
N THR A 272 5.80 18.64 -5.59
CA THR A 272 4.90 18.25 -6.69
C THR A 272 5.31 16.88 -7.24
N SER A 273 4.34 16.00 -7.48
CA SER A 273 4.59 14.58 -7.77
C SER A 273 3.78 14.05 -8.96
N ASP A 274 3.91 12.75 -9.25
CA ASP A 274 3.14 11.98 -10.26
C ASP A 274 1.63 11.84 -9.99
N ILE A 275 1.10 12.59 -9.04
CA ILE A 275 -0.32 12.71 -8.74
C ILE A 275 -0.61 14.20 -8.76
N ASP A 276 -1.36 14.66 -9.77
CA ASP A 276 -1.68 16.08 -9.89
C ASP A 276 -2.57 16.51 -8.73
N ARG A 277 -2.22 17.64 -8.11
CA ARG A 277 -2.94 18.22 -6.99
C ARG A 277 -3.15 19.72 -7.21
N PRO A 278 -4.28 20.28 -6.71
CA PRO A 278 -4.44 21.72 -6.67
C PRO A 278 -3.29 22.39 -5.90
N GLN A 279 -2.74 23.46 -6.46
CA GLN A 279 -1.50 24.11 -5.96
C GLN A 279 -1.66 24.75 -4.57
N ASP A 280 -2.89 25.08 -4.17
CA ASP A 280 -3.24 25.57 -2.85
C ASP A 280 -3.24 24.48 -1.76
N THR A 281 -3.29 23.20 -2.16
CA THR A 281 -3.19 22.06 -1.25
C THR A 281 -1.75 21.62 -0.97
N ILE A 282 -0.79 22.08 -1.79
CA ILE A 282 0.63 21.80 -1.62
C ILE A 282 1.20 22.77 -0.59
N TRP A 283 1.87 22.23 0.41
CA TRP A 283 2.43 23.03 1.49
C TRP A 283 3.54 23.95 0.97
N LYS A 284 3.57 25.20 1.47
CA LYS A 284 4.54 26.21 1.08
C LYS A 284 5.43 26.52 2.27
N ARG A 285 6.73 26.29 2.10
CA ARG A 285 7.74 26.71 3.07
C ARG A 285 7.95 28.22 2.98
N TYR A 286 7.99 28.89 4.12
CA TYR A 286 8.48 30.26 4.22
C TYR A 286 9.99 30.26 4.42
N ALA A 287 10.67 31.23 3.81
CA ALA A 287 12.07 31.47 4.11
C ALA A 287 12.17 32.05 5.53
N CYS A 288 12.86 31.31 6.40
CA CYS A 288 13.63 31.93 7.47
C CYS A 288 14.87 32.60 6.80
#